data_AF-A0A8J5CR04-F1
#
_entry.id   AF-A0A8J5CR04-F1
#
_cell.length_a   1.000
_cell.length_b   1.000
_cell.length_c   1.000
_cell.angle_alpha   90.00
_cell.angle_beta   90.00
_cell.angle_gamma   90.00
#
_symmetry.space_group_name_H-M   'P 1'
#
loop_
_entity.id
_entity.type
_entity.pdbx_description
1 polymer ?
#
loop_
_entity_poly.entity_id
_entity_poly.type
_entity_poly.pdbx_seq_one_letter_code
_entity_poly.pdbx_strand_id
1 'polypeptide(L)'
;MNPFRRIFGFRSVEELYRNDSSANYLANVSVPIVLINARDDPLVHPDMLNIPQAFVKTHKNSLYIETEHGGHLGYYDGGYILPRAVTWLDRTVVSLVTALANNSQ
;
A
#
# COMPACT_ATOMS: atom_id res chain seq x y z
N MET A 1 21.41 9.95 -13.62
CA MET A 1 21.15 11.32 -13.07
C MET A 1 19.64 11.48 -12.96
N ASN A 2 19.07 11.65 -11.76
CA ASN A 2 17.62 11.78 -11.58
C ASN A 2 17.16 13.18 -12.03
N PRO A 3 16.40 13.33 -13.15
CA PRO A 3 16.03 14.64 -13.69
C PRO A 3 15.05 15.39 -12.78
N PHE A 4 14.19 14.68 -12.04
CA PHE A 4 13.20 15.26 -11.14
C PHE A 4 13.84 16.07 -10.01
N ARG A 5 14.99 15.62 -9.50
CA ARG A 5 15.78 16.37 -8.51
C ARG A 5 16.07 17.80 -8.97
N ARG A 6 16.48 17.97 -10.23
CA ARG A 6 16.85 19.29 -10.78
C ARG A 6 15.61 20.14 -11.09
N ILE A 7 14.53 19.53 -11.58
CA ILE A 7 13.28 20.22 -11.91
C ILE A 7 12.63 20.82 -10.66
N PHE A 8 12.65 20.09 -9.54
CA PHE A 8 12.06 20.53 -8.27
C PHE A 8 13.06 21.26 -7.34
N GLY A 9 14.27 21.58 -7.82
CA GLY A 9 15.24 22.40 -7.08
C GLY A 9 15.91 21.73 -5.89
N PHE A 10 15.84 20.39 -5.77
CA PHE A 10 16.50 19.65 -4.69
C PHE A 10 18.03 19.64 -4.85
N ARG A 11 18.74 19.84 -3.74
CA ARG A 11 20.21 19.89 -3.68
C ARG A 11 20.83 18.50 -3.89
N SER A 12 20.14 17.45 -3.44
CA SER A 12 20.60 16.06 -3.52
C SER A 12 19.46 15.08 -3.81
N VAL A 13 19.79 13.88 -4.31
CA VAL A 13 18.79 12.84 -4.60
C VAL A 13 18.20 12.32 -3.29
N GLU A 14 19.01 12.31 -2.25
CA GLU A 14 18.65 11.99 -0.88
C GLU A 14 17.69 13.02 -0.31
N GLU A 15 17.86 14.32 -0.61
CA GLU A 15 16.90 15.36 -0.22
C GLU A 15 15.55 15.17 -0.91
N LEU A 16 15.55 14.84 -2.21
CA LEU A 16 14.34 14.48 -2.94
C LEU A 16 13.61 13.30 -2.27
N TYR A 17 14.30 12.16 -2.07
CA TYR A 17 13.67 10.99 -1.45
C TYR A 17 13.25 11.24 0.00
N ARG A 18 14.01 12.06 0.75
CA ARG A 18 13.66 12.41 2.12
C ARG A 18 12.40 13.25 2.19
N ASN A 19 12.23 14.24 1.30
CA ASN A 19 11.02 15.06 1.30
C ASN A 19 9.83 14.30 0.72
N ASP A 20 10.00 13.63 -0.41
CA ASP A 20 8.87 13.09 -1.16
C ASP A 20 8.46 11.67 -0.71
N SER A 21 9.12 11.10 0.30
CA SER A 21 8.69 9.82 0.87
C SER A 21 7.34 9.97 1.58
N SER A 22 6.36 9.18 1.14
CA SER A 22 5.02 9.14 1.71
C SER A 22 5.01 8.75 3.20
N ALA A 23 6.03 7.99 3.65
CA ALA A 23 6.17 7.58 5.05
C ALA A 23 6.21 8.76 6.03
N ASN A 24 6.72 9.92 5.61
CA ASN A 24 6.78 11.12 6.47
C ASN A 24 5.42 11.76 6.71
N TYR A 25 4.44 11.49 5.84
CA TYR A 25 3.13 12.14 5.87
C TYR A 25 2.03 11.18 6.33
N LEU A 26 2.33 9.89 6.43
CA LEU A 26 1.37 8.86 6.77
C LEU A 26 0.69 9.11 8.12
N ALA A 27 1.41 9.66 9.10
CA ALA A 27 0.89 10.02 10.43
C ALA A 27 -0.22 11.10 10.41
N ASN A 28 -0.37 11.84 9.31
CA ASN A 28 -1.39 12.88 9.16
C ASN A 28 -2.71 12.32 8.57
N VAL A 29 -2.78 11.04 8.23
CA VAL A 29 -3.99 10.41 7.69
C VAL A 29 -5.02 10.24 8.80
N SER A 30 -6.14 10.97 8.70
CA SER A 30 -7.24 10.96 9.67
C SER A 30 -8.50 10.23 9.18
N VAL A 31 -8.53 9.83 7.90
CA VAL A 31 -9.64 9.08 7.29
C VAL A 31 -9.40 7.57 7.38
N PRO A 32 -10.46 6.74 7.30
CA PRO A 32 -10.30 5.30 7.21
C PRO A 32 -9.36 4.88 6.08
N ILE A 33 -8.34 4.08 6.38
CA ILE A 33 -7.35 3.62 5.41
C ILE A 33 -7.09 2.12 5.54
N VAL A 34 -6.98 1.43 4.41
CA VAL A 34 -6.58 0.02 4.35
C VAL A 34 -5.27 -0.07 3.55
N LEU A 35 -4.28 -0.70 4.15
CA LEU A 35 -2.95 -0.92 3.59
C LEU A 35 -2.84 -2.40 3.22
N ILE A 36 -2.57 -2.71 1.95
CA ILE A 36 -2.47 -4.08 1.46
C ILE A 36 -1.08 -4.27 0.85
N ASN A 37 -0.34 -5.28 1.32
CA ASN A 37 0.98 -5.62 0.83
C ASN A 37 1.12 -7.13 0.64
N ALA A 38 2.01 -7.54 -0.27
CA ALA A 38 2.40 -8.94 -0.43
C ALA A 38 3.83 -9.14 0.06
N ARG A 39 4.09 -10.27 0.71
CA ARG A 39 5.41 -10.60 1.26
C ARG A 39 6.44 -10.91 0.18
N ASP A 40 6.00 -11.38 -0.98
CA ASP A 40 6.83 -11.77 -2.12
C ASP A 40 6.94 -10.68 -3.21
N ASP A 41 6.47 -9.45 -2.95
CA ASP A 41 6.58 -8.35 -3.90
C ASP A 41 8.07 -7.97 -4.13
N PRO A 42 8.63 -8.15 -5.34
CA PRO A 42 10.05 -7.92 -5.58
C PRO A 42 10.44 -6.44 -5.55
N LEU A 43 9.47 -5.52 -5.59
CA LEU A 43 9.72 -4.08 -5.54
C LEU A 43 9.66 -3.51 -4.12
N VAL A 44 9.09 -4.26 -3.17
CA VAL A 44 8.95 -3.83 -1.79
C VAL A 44 9.93 -4.61 -0.93
N HIS A 45 10.99 -3.96 -0.48
CA HIS A 45 11.93 -4.59 0.45
C HIS A 45 11.18 -5.03 1.73
N PRO A 46 11.45 -6.23 2.30
CA PRO A 46 10.72 -6.73 3.48
C PRO A 46 10.69 -5.74 4.65
N ASP A 47 11.77 -5.00 4.88
CA ASP A 47 11.82 -3.98 5.94
C ASP A 47 10.81 -2.84 5.76
N MET A 48 10.34 -2.58 4.53
CA MET A 48 9.34 -1.57 4.25
C MET A 48 7.95 -1.97 4.76
N LEU A 49 7.69 -3.28 4.97
CA LEU A 49 6.45 -3.78 5.57
C LEU A 49 6.31 -3.35 7.04
N ASN A 50 7.42 -3.00 7.71
CA ASN A 50 7.38 -2.48 9.07
C ASN A 50 6.63 -1.14 9.17
N ILE A 51 6.62 -0.34 8.10
CA ILE A 51 5.96 0.98 8.07
C ILE A 51 4.45 0.84 8.23
N PRO A 52 3.71 0.12 7.36
CA PRO A 52 2.28 -0.06 7.53
C PRO A 52 1.93 -0.83 8.82
N GLN A 53 2.75 -1.82 9.22
CA GLN A 53 2.56 -2.56 10.47
C GLN A 53 2.67 -1.64 11.72
N ALA A 54 3.63 -0.71 11.74
CA ALA A 54 3.79 0.24 12.84
C ALA A 54 2.67 1.31 12.83
N PHE A 55 2.25 1.73 11.64
CA PHE A 55 1.18 2.71 11.48
C PHE A 55 -0.14 2.22 12.09
N VAL A 56 -0.56 1.00 11.77
CA VAL A 56 -1.85 0.48 12.25
C VAL A 56 -1.92 0.24 13.76
N LYS A 57 -0.75 0.08 14.42
CA LYS A 57 -0.67 -0.03 15.88
C LYS A 57 -1.01 1.30 16.59
N THR A 58 -0.86 2.42 15.89
CA THR A 58 -1.03 3.77 16.46
C THR A 58 -2.27 4.50 15.94
N HIS A 59 -2.87 4.04 14.83
CA HIS A 59 -4.00 4.71 14.16
C HIS A 59 -5.29 3.87 14.21
N LYS A 60 -6.30 4.32 14.96
CA LYS A 60 -7.53 3.56 15.22
C LYS A 60 -8.37 3.23 13.98
N ASN A 61 -8.37 4.09 12.96
CA ASN A 61 -9.15 3.92 11.73
C ASN A 61 -8.30 3.36 10.59
N SER A 62 -7.50 2.33 10.89
CA SER A 62 -6.61 1.76 9.90
C SER A 62 -6.57 0.24 9.97
N LEU A 63 -6.33 -0.38 8.82
CA LEU A 63 -6.21 -1.83 8.67
C LEU A 63 -4.99 -2.15 7.81
N TYR A 64 -4.25 -3.19 8.19
CA TYR A 64 -3.15 -3.73 7.40
C TYR A 64 -3.45 -5.17 7.03
N ILE A 65 -3.33 -5.51 5.75
CA ILE A 65 -3.52 -6.85 5.21
C ILE A 65 -2.23 -7.25 4.50
N GLU A 66 -1.60 -8.31 5.00
CA GLU A 66 -0.42 -8.90 4.39
C GLU A 66 -0.79 -10.25 3.77
N THR A 67 -0.51 -10.43 2.48
CA THR A 67 -0.67 -11.71 1.80
C THR A 67 0.69 -12.39 1.61
N GLU A 68 0.71 -13.72 1.56
CA GLU A 68 1.94 -14.46 1.22
C GLU A 68 2.36 -14.22 -0.23
N HIS A 69 1.36 -14.10 -1.12
CA HIS A 69 1.55 -13.94 -2.56
C HIS A 69 0.75 -12.76 -3.12
N GLY A 70 1.30 -12.08 -4.13
CA GLY A 70 0.64 -11.02 -4.88
C GLY A 70 1.57 -9.87 -5.24
N GLY A 71 1.16 -8.63 -4.92
CA GLY A 71 2.01 -7.44 -5.02
C GLY A 71 1.88 -6.70 -6.34
N HIS A 72 3.01 -6.21 -6.86
CA HIS A 72 3.05 -5.24 -7.95
C HIS A 72 2.28 -5.62 -9.22
N LEU A 73 2.26 -6.91 -9.58
CA LEU A 73 1.55 -7.39 -10.78
C LEU A 73 0.08 -7.74 -10.51
N GLY A 74 -0.36 -7.70 -9.26
CA GLY A 74 -1.73 -7.99 -8.86
C GLY A 74 -1.85 -9.18 -7.90
N TYR A 75 -3.02 -9.31 -7.29
CA TYR A 75 -3.34 -10.36 -6.31
C TYR A 75 -4.22 -11.41 -6.98
N TYR A 76 -3.63 -12.16 -7.90
CA TYR A 76 -4.34 -13.21 -8.64
C TYR A 76 -4.62 -14.41 -7.75
N ASP A 77 -5.78 -15.03 -7.95
CA ASP A 77 -6.16 -16.25 -7.26
C ASP A 77 -6.95 -17.19 -8.17
N GLY A 78 -6.91 -18.48 -7.83
CA GLY A 78 -7.59 -19.54 -8.55
C GLY A 78 -6.95 -19.91 -9.89
N GLY A 79 -7.14 -21.16 -10.30
CA GLY A 79 -6.76 -21.70 -11.61
C GLY A 79 -5.25 -21.80 -11.84
N TYR A 80 -4.74 -23.03 -11.90
CA TYR A 80 -3.33 -23.29 -12.23
C TYR A 80 -2.95 -22.87 -13.67
N ILE A 81 -3.95 -22.73 -14.56
CA ILE A 81 -3.75 -22.46 -15.98
C ILE A 81 -4.27 -21.07 -16.38
N LEU A 82 -5.41 -20.65 -15.82
CA LEU A 82 -6.02 -19.35 -16.08
C LEU A 82 -6.42 -18.71 -14.75
N PRO A 83 -5.92 -17.52 -14.43
CA PRO A 83 -6.34 -16.81 -13.23
C PRO A 83 -7.83 -16.47 -13.32
N ARG A 84 -8.48 -16.29 -12.16
CA ARG A 84 -9.84 -15.75 -12.13
C ARG A 84 -9.86 -14.35 -12.71
N ALA A 85 -10.89 -14.06 -13.51
CA ALA A 85 -11.11 -12.73 -14.08
C ALA A 85 -11.35 -11.65 -13.01
N VAL A 86 -12.01 -12.03 -11.91
CA VAL A 86 -12.15 -11.18 -10.72
C VAL A 86 -11.12 -11.65 -9.70
N THR A 87 -10.11 -10.83 -9.46
CA THR A 87 -8.96 -11.16 -8.61
C THR A 87 -9.34 -11.16 -7.13
N TRP A 88 -8.41 -11.60 -6.27
CA TRP A 88 -8.59 -11.49 -4.83
C TRP A 88 -8.69 -10.01 -4.41
N LEU A 89 -7.87 -9.13 -4.98
CA LEU A 89 -7.88 -7.70 -4.64
C LEU A 89 -9.24 -7.07 -4.97
N ASP A 90 -9.82 -7.37 -6.14
CA ASP A 90 -11.10 -6.82 -6.56
C ASP A 90 -12.22 -7.13 -5.55
N ARG A 91 -12.32 -8.40 -5.13
CA ARG A 91 -13.34 -8.84 -4.18
C ARG A 91 -13.11 -8.24 -2.79
N THR A 92 -11.86 -8.13 -2.38
CA THR A 92 -11.48 -7.52 -1.10
C THR A 92 -11.84 -6.05 -1.06
N VAL A 93 -11.49 -5.28 -2.09
CA VAL A 93 -11.82 -3.85 -2.19
C VAL A 93 -13.33 -3.64 -2.17
N VAL A 94 -14.09 -4.38 -2.98
CA VAL A 94 -15.57 -4.28 -3.00
C VAL A 94 -16.16 -4.57 -1.63
N SER A 95 -15.68 -5.62 -0.96
CA SER A 95 -16.16 -6.01 0.38
C SER A 95 -15.86 -4.95 1.43
N LEU A 96 -14.64 -4.40 1.43
CA LEU A 96 -14.21 -3.35 2.37
C LEU A 96 -15.01 -2.06 2.16
N VAL A 97 -15.15 -1.60 0.91
CA VAL A 97 -15.91 -0.39 0.60
C VAL A 97 -17.38 -0.56 0.98
N THR A 98 -17.97 -1.72 0.67
CA THR A 98 -19.36 -2.01 1.04
C THR A 98 -19.54 -2.02 2.55
N ALA A 99 -18.60 -2.63 3.30
CA ALA A 99 -18.64 -2.65 4.75
C ALA A 99 -18.50 -1.23 5.35
N LEU A 100 -17.62 -0.40 4.81
CA LEU A 100 -17.44 0.99 5.27
C LEU A 100 -18.67 1.85 4.96
N ALA A 101 -19.25 1.69 3.77
CA ALA A 101 -20.48 2.40 3.37
C ALA A 101 -21.68 2.02 4.25
N ASN A 102 -21.82 0.73 4.59
CA ASN A 102 -22.93 0.24 5.40
C ASN A 102 -22.78 0.57 6.89
N ASN A 103 -21.56 0.71 7.41
CA ASN A 103 -21.30 1.13 8.80
C ASN A 103 -21.31 2.66 9.00
N SER A 104 -21.54 3.43 7.93
CA SER A 104 -21.66 4.90 7.99
C SER A 104 -23.11 5.38 8.11
N GLN A 105 -24.08 4.45 8.24
CA GLN A 105 -25.48 4.72 8.62
C GLN A 105 -25.70 4.42 10.10
#